data_AF-A0A895NX75-F1
#
_entry.id   AF-A0A895NX75-F1
#
_cell.length_a   1.000
_cell.length_b   1.000
_cell.length_c   1.000
_cell.angle_alpha   90.00
_cell.angle_beta   90.00
_cell.angle_gamma   90.00
#
_symmetry.space_group_name_H-M   'P 1'
#
loop_
_entity.id
_entity.type
_entity.pdbx_description
1 polymer ?
#
loop_
_entity_poly.entity_id
_entity_poly.type
_entity_poly.pdbx_seq_one_letter_code
_entity_poly.pdbx_strand_id
1 'polypeptide(L)'
;MNKPKIELATIPVSPDDISTNLQVGVIVVSEDKLIRILEKDRERTKKNMAWTAPASFFITLIVAILTTDFKSRWGMPAEAWQALFYVGAGLSAIFAVIYWCKVDRKDMDKLIEEIKGK
;
A
#
# COMPACT_ATOMS: atom_id res chain seq x y z
N MET A 1 -26.61 38.83 8.13
CA MET A 1 -26.01 37.65 7.46
C MET A 1 -26.49 36.41 8.19
N ASN A 2 -27.44 35.68 7.58
CA ASN A 2 -28.09 34.52 8.20
C ASN A 2 -27.16 33.31 8.08
N LYS A 3 -26.71 32.72 9.18
CA LYS A 3 -25.86 31.52 9.13
C LYS A 3 -26.73 30.33 8.69
N PRO A 4 -26.28 29.47 7.76
CA PRO A 4 -27.05 28.29 7.38
C PRO A 4 -27.21 27.36 8.59
N LYS A 5 -28.47 27.04 8.91
CA LYS A 5 -28.85 26.12 9.98
C LYS A 5 -28.79 24.71 9.41
N ILE A 6 -27.79 23.92 9.80
CA ILE A 6 -27.70 22.51 9.42
C ILE A 6 -28.62 21.74 10.36
N GLU A 7 -29.75 21.24 9.87
CA GLU A 7 -30.61 20.33 10.62
C GLU A 7 -30.04 18.91 10.51
N LEU A 8 -29.46 18.43 11.61
CA LEU A 8 -29.00 17.05 11.75
C LEU A 8 -30.22 16.13 11.87
N ALA A 9 -30.32 15.14 10.99
CA ALA A 9 -31.37 14.12 11.06
C ALA A 9 -31.29 13.37 12.40
N THR A 10 -32.42 13.26 13.11
CA THR A 10 -32.52 12.50 14.34
C THR A 10 -32.61 11.00 14.03
N ILE A 11 -31.64 10.22 14.51
CA ILE A 11 -31.62 8.77 14.38
C ILE A 11 -32.33 8.18 15.62
N PRO A 12 -33.43 7.41 15.47
CA PRO A 12 -34.10 6.79 16.60
C PRO A 12 -33.24 5.66 17.17
N VAL A 13 -32.90 5.73 18.46
CA VAL A 13 -32.08 4.73 19.18
C VAL A 13 -32.78 4.29 20.48
N SER A 14 -32.70 2.98 20.78
CA SER A 14 -33.31 2.35 21.95
C SER A 14 -32.56 2.73 23.26
N PRO A 15 -33.24 3.00 24.38
CA PRO A 15 -32.62 3.53 25.61
C PRO A 15 -31.55 2.62 26.26
N ASP A 16 -31.66 1.30 26.07
CA ASP A 16 -30.85 0.31 26.80
C ASP A 16 -29.47 0.02 26.17
N ASP A 17 -29.17 0.61 25.01
CA ASP A 17 -27.93 0.41 24.24
C ASP A 17 -27.11 1.71 24.04
N ILE A 18 -27.35 2.75 24.85
CA ILE A 18 -26.70 4.06 24.69
C ILE A 18 -25.50 4.18 25.63
N SER A 19 -24.32 3.81 25.15
CA SER A 19 -23.05 4.29 25.72
C SER A 19 -22.62 5.58 25.00
N THR A 20 -22.89 6.75 25.59
CA THR A 20 -22.59 8.06 24.99
C THR A 20 -21.14 8.44 25.22
N ASN A 21 -20.24 7.99 24.34
CA ASN A 21 -18.87 8.49 24.24
C ASN A 21 -18.54 8.90 22.78
N LEU A 22 -19.48 9.59 22.14
CA LEU A 22 -19.35 10.08 20.76
C LEU A 22 -19.13 11.60 20.78
N GLN A 23 -17.88 12.04 20.92
CA GLN A 23 -17.50 13.39 20.49
C GLN A 23 -17.49 13.42 18.95
N VAL A 24 -18.61 13.83 18.36
CA VAL A 24 -18.73 13.97 16.89
C VAL A 24 -18.07 15.27 16.47
N GLY A 25 -16.90 15.19 15.84
CA GLY A 25 -16.19 16.33 15.27
C GLY A 25 -16.53 16.52 13.79
N VAL A 26 -16.95 17.72 13.39
CA VAL A 26 -17.15 18.08 11.97
C VAL A 26 -15.85 18.67 11.42
N ILE A 27 -15.31 18.08 10.35
CA ILE A 27 -14.15 18.61 9.62
C ILE A 27 -14.67 19.36 8.40
N VAL A 28 -14.48 20.68 8.37
CA VAL A 28 -14.84 21.52 7.22
C VAL A 28 -13.57 21.82 6.42
N VAL A 29 -13.52 21.35 5.17
CA VAL A 29 -12.39 21.51 4.26
C VAL A 29 -12.89 21.74 2.84
N SER A 30 -12.14 22.45 1.99
CA SER A 30 -12.48 22.54 0.57
C SER A 30 -12.27 21.21 -0.13
N GLU A 31 -13.11 20.94 -1.14
CA GLU A 31 -13.01 19.72 -1.96
C GLU A 31 -11.62 19.59 -2.61
N ASP A 32 -11.10 20.67 -3.21
CA ASP A 32 -9.77 20.68 -3.83
C ASP A 32 -8.65 20.26 -2.87
N LYS A 33 -8.68 20.75 -1.62
CA LYS A 33 -7.68 20.39 -0.61
C LYS A 33 -7.80 18.91 -0.25
N LEU A 34 -9.04 18.40 -0.11
CA LEU A 34 -9.29 17.00 0.20
C LEU A 34 -8.78 16.09 -0.91
N ILE A 35 -9.13 16.37 -2.17
CA ILE A 35 -8.68 15.61 -3.34
C ILE A 35 -7.15 15.53 -3.36
N ARG A 36 -6.46 16.67 -3.19
CA ARG A 36 -4.99 16.71 -3.20
C ARG A 36 -4.37 15.81 -2.13
N ILE A 37 -4.90 15.82 -0.91
CA ILE A 37 -4.39 15.00 0.20
C ILE A 37 -4.62 13.52 -0.09
N LEU A 38 -5.81 13.15 -0.55
CA LEU A 38 -6.17 11.77 -0.86
C LEU A 38 -5.37 11.22 -2.05
N GLU A 39 -5.11 12.02 -3.09
CA GLU A 39 -4.26 11.62 -4.20
C GLU A 39 -2.81 11.36 -3.75
N LYS A 40 -2.25 12.25 -2.93
CA LYS A 40 -0.91 12.06 -2.35
C LYS A 40 -0.83 10.79 -1.51
N ASP A 41 -1.87 10.50 -0.72
CA ASP A 41 -1.96 9.28 0.07
C ASP A 41 -2.06 8.03 -0.81
N ARG A 42 -2.88 8.08 -1.87
CA ARG A 42 -3.02 7.01 -2.85
C ARG A 42 -1.69 6.69 -3.53
N GLU A 43 -0.97 7.71 -3.99
CA GLU A 43 0.33 7.53 -4.63
C GLU A 43 1.39 6.99 -3.65
N ARG A 44 1.36 7.40 -2.37
CA ARG A 44 2.18 6.78 -1.32
C ARG A 44 1.86 5.29 -1.17
N THR A 45 0.58 4.94 -1.09
CA THR A 45 0.14 3.55 -0.94
C THR A 45 0.54 2.69 -2.13
N LYS A 46 0.40 3.20 -3.36
CA LYS A 46 0.92 2.53 -4.56
C LYS A 46 2.43 2.29 -4.48
N LYS A 47 3.20 3.31 -4.09
CA LYS A 47 4.65 3.19 -3.92
C LYS A 47 5.01 2.15 -2.85
N ASN A 48 4.24 2.08 -1.77
CA ASN A 48 4.42 1.08 -0.71
C ASN A 48 4.13 -0.35 -1.17
N MET A 49 3.40 -0.55 -2.26
CA MET A 49 3.20 -1.88 -2.86
C MET A 49 4.24 -2.23 -3.94
N ALA A 50 5.14 -1.31 -4.30
CA ALA A 50 6.09 -1.54 -5.40
C ALA A 50 7.06 -2.71 -5.17
N TRP A 51 7.30 -3.12 -3.92
CA TRP A 51 8.14 -4.28 -3.59
C TRP A 51 7.51 -5.62 -4.02
N THR A 52 6.19 -5.66 -4.24
CA THR A 52 5.47 -6.90 -4.58
C THR A 52 5.91 -7.45 -5.94
N ALA A 53 6.16 -6.59 -6.93
CA ALA A 53 6.60 -7.02 -8.26
C ALA A 53 7.95 -7.79 -8.22
N PRO A 54 9.05 -7.23 -7.67
CA PRO A 54 10.31 -7.98 -7.57
C PRO A 54 10.19 -9.21 -6.66
N ALA A 55 9.36 -9.17 -5.61
CA ALA A 55 9.12 -10.36 -4.77
C ALA A 55 8.42 -11.50 -5.54
N SER A 56 7.44 -11.18 -6.39
CA SER A 56 6.77 -12.16 -7.25
C SER A 56 7.73 -12.80 -8.25
N PHE A 57 8.61 -12.00 -8.88
CA PHE A 57 9.66 -12.53 -9.74
C PHE A 57 10.62 -13.45 -8.97
N PHE A 58 11.03 -13.05 -7.76
CA PHE A 58 11.90 -13.87 -6.93
C PHE A 58 11.27 -15.24 -6.64
N ILE A 59 10.02 -15.27 -6.18
CA ILE A 59 9.29 -16.53 -5.92
C ILE A 59 9.20 -17.38 -7.19
N THR A 60 8.89 -16.76 -8.34
CA THR A 60 8.79 -17.47 -9.61
C THR A 60 10.12 -18.12 -10.02
N LEU A 61 11.23 -17.39 -9.86
CA LEU A 61 12.57 -17.91 -10.15
C LEU A 61 12.98 -19.02 -9.18
N ILE A 62 12.65 -18.91 -7.89
CA ILE A 62 12.87 -19.97 -6.91
C ILE A 62 12.09 -21.23 -7.29
N VAL A 63 10.81 -21.11 -7.66
CA VAL A 63 10.02 -22.25 -8.14
C VAL A 63 10.70 -22.88 -9.35
N ALA A 64 11.09 -22.08 -10.34
CA ALA A 64 11.77 -22.59 -11.53
C ALA A 64 13.09 -23.31 -11.22
N ILE A 65 13.91 -22.78 -10.30
CA ILE A 65 15.14 -23.42 -9.83
C ILE A 65 14.87 -24.77 -9.18
N LEU A 66 13.78 -24.89 -8.40
CA LEU A 66 13.43 -26.11 -7.69
C LEU A 66 12.78 -27.17 -8.58
N THR A 67 12.06 -26.77 -9.63
CA THR A 67 11.27 -27.69 -10.45
C THR A 67 11.89 -28.02 -11.81
N THR A 68 12.90 -27.28 -12.25
CA THR A 68 13.46 -27.41 -13.61
C THR A 68 14.77 -28.17 -13.62
N ASP A 69 14.86 -29.20 -14.44
CA ASP A 69 16.14 -29.79 -14.84
C ASP A 69 16.81 -28.94 -15.92
N PHE A 70 17.88 -28.23 -15.56
CA PHE A 70 18.66 -27.44 -16.49
C PHE A 70 19.42 -28.35 -17.47
N LYS A 71 19.20 -28.15 -18.77
CA LYS A 71 19.85 -28.90 -19.85
C LYS A 71 20.55 -27.95 -20.80
N SER A 72 21.62 -28.41 -21.42
CA SER A 72 22.30 -27.65 -22.48
C SER A 72 21.33 -27.40 -23.63
N ARG A 73 21.08 -26.13 -23.92
CA ARG A 73 20.11 -25.70 -24.94
C ARG A 73 20.53 -24.36 -25.52
N TRP A 74 20.23 -24.16 -26.80
CA TRP A 74 20.64 -22.96 -27.56
C TRP A 74 22.15 -22.69 -27.53
N GLY A 75 22.96 -23.75 -27.55
CA GLY A 75 24.43 -23.64 -27.55
C GLY A 75 25.02 -23.22 -26.21
N MET A 76 24.21 -23.04 -25.17
CA MET A 76 24.65 -22.69 -23.82
C MET A 76 24.61 -23.92 -22.90
N PRO A 77 25.65 -24.16 -22.09
CA PRO A 77 25.69 -25.30 -21.17
C PRO A 77 24.68 -25.15 -20.03
N ALA A 78 24.28 -26.27 -19.41
CA ALA A 78 23.26 -26.28 -18.36
C ALA A 78 23.61 -25.38 -17.17
N GLU A 79 24.89 -25.34 -16.81
CA GLU A 79 25.43 -24.57 -15.69
C GLU A 79 25.26 -23.06 -15.91
N ALA A 80 25.36 -22.60 -17.16
CA ALA A 80 25.17 -21.19 -17.49
C ALA A 80 23.70 -20.77 -17.37
N TRP A 81 22.76 -21.64 -17.75
CA TRP A 81 21.34 -21.41 -17.50
C TRP A 81 21.03 -21.37 -16.00
N GLN A 82 21.58 -22.30 -15.24
CA GLN A 82 21.40 -22.36 -13.79
C GLN A 82 21.97 -21.09 -13.12
N ALA A 83 23.16 -20.63 -13.53
CA ALA A 83 23.76 -19.39 -13.05
C ALA A 83 22.88 -18.17 -13.34
N LEU A 84 22.28 -18.09 -14.54
CA LEU A 84 21.36 -17.00 -14.91
C LEU A 84 20.16 -16.93 -13.95
N PHE A 85 19.54 -18.08 -13.64
CA PHE A 85 18.42 -18.14 -12.70
C PHE A 85 18.83 -17.76 -11.27
N TYR A 86 20.00 -18.20 -10.79
CA TYR A 86 20.50 -17.79 -9.48
C TYR A 86 20.80 -16.29 -9.41
N VAL A 87 21.43 -15.71 -10.44
CA VAL A 87 21.69 -14.27 -10.49
C VAL A 87 20.39 -13.48 -10.56
N GLY A 88 19.42 -13.90 -11.38
CA GLY A 88 18.10 -13.29 -11.45
C GLY A 88 17.35 -13.35 -10.12
N ALA A 89 17.42 -14.49 -9.43
CA ALA A 89 16.84 -14.65 -8.10
C ALA A 89 17.52 -13.71 -7.08
N GLY A 90 18.85 -13.63 -7.09
CA GLY A 90 19.60 -12.69 -6.25
C GLY A 90 19.22 -11.23 -6.48
N LEU A 91 19.17 -10.78 -7.73
CA LEU A 91 18.80 -9.41 -8.09
C LEU A 91 17.36 -9.06 -7.69
N SER A 92 16.42 -9.97 -7.97
CA SER A 92 15.01 -9.77 -7.60
C SER A 92 14.82 -9.73 -6.08
N ALA A 93 15.54 -10.56 -5.32
CA ALA A 93 15.55 -10.50 -3.86
C ALA A 93 16.11 -9.17 -3.34
N ILE A 94 17.25 -8.71 -3.87
CA ILE A 94 17.85 -7.42 -3.50
C ILE A 94 16.88 -6.27 -3.77
N PHE A 95 16.25 -6.24 -4.95
CA PHE A 95 15.28 -5.20 -5.25
C PHE A 95 14.05 -5.28 -4.34
N ALA A 96 13.51 -6.48 -4.09
CA ALA A 96 12.40 -6.66 -3.17
C ALA A 96 12.71 -6.07 -1.79
N VAL A 97 13.91 -6.36 -1.25
CA VAL A 97 14.37 -5.80 0.03
C VAL A 97 14.52 -4.27 -0.04
N ILE A 98 15.14 -3.73 -1.10
CA ILE A 98 15.29 -2.27 -1.26
C ILE A 98 13.93 -1.57 -1.29
N TYR A 99 12.99 -2.07 -2.07
CA TYR A 99 11.65 -1.48 -2.16
C TYR A 99 10.86 -1.66 -0.86
N TRP A 100 11.03 -2.81 -0.18
CA TRP A 100 10.43 -3.04 1.14
C TRP A 100 10.96 -2.05 2.18
N CYS A 101 12.26 -1.78 2.21
CA CYS A 101 12.87 -0.79 3.09
C CYS A 101 12.42 0.66 2.80
N LYS A 102 11.94 0.92 1.57
CA LYS A 102 11.40 2.23 1.16
C LYS A 102 9.91 2.41 1.49
N VAL A 103 9.26 1.41 2.08
CA VAL A 103 7.85 1.48 2.47
C VAL A 103 7.67 2.49 3.60
N ASP A 104 6.84 3.50 3.36
CA ASP A 104 6.50 4.52 4.35
C ASP A 104 5.15 4.21 5.01
N ARG A 105 5.18 3.79 6.28
CA ARG A 105 3.99 3.46 7.05
C ARG A 105 3.44 4.73 7.71
N LYS A 106 2.58 5.46 6.99
CA LYS A 106 1.79 6.53 7.59
C LYS A 106 0.50 5.95 8.17
N ASP A 107 0.21 6.36 9.40
CA ASP A 107 -1.01 5.99 10.11
C ASP A 107 -2.22 6.83 9.64
N MET A 108 -3.42 6.27 9.80
CA MET A 108 -4.69 6.93 9.52
C MET A 108 -4.85 8.20 10.36
N ASP A 109 -4.37 8.19 11.61
CA ASP A 109 -4.43 9.38 12.48
C ASP A 109 -3.66 10.56 11.89
N LYS A 110 -2.47 10.31 11.34
CA LYS A 110 -1.67 11.34 10.66
C LYS A 110 -2.32 11.83 9.37
N LEU A 111 -3.14 11.00 8.71
CA LEU A 111 -3.91 11.43 7.54
C LEU A 111 -5.04 12.36 7.98
N ILE A 112 -5.75 12.00 9.06
CA ILE A 112 -6.81 12.83 9.64
C ILE A 112 -6.24 14.18 10.13
N GLU A 113 -5.06 14.20 10.73
CA GLU A 113 -4.36 15.43 11.11
C GLU A 113 -4.03 16.32 9.89
N GLU A 114 -3.48 15.73 8.81
CA GLU A 114 -3.16 16.49 7.58
C GLU A 114 -4.43 17.09 6.95
N ILE A 115 -5.57 16.37 6.97
CA ILE A 115 -6.86 16.87 6.51
C ILE A 115 -7.33 18.05 7.38
N LYS A 116 -7.21 17.92 8.72
CA LYS A 116 -7.50 18.99 9.69
C LYS A 116 -6.58 20.21 9.52
N GLY A 117 -5.49 20.10 8.75
CA GLY A 117 -4.54 21.18 8.50
C GLY A 117 -3.55 21.41 9.66
N LYS A 118 -3.31 20.37 10.46
CA LYS A 118 -2.22 20.29 11.43
C LYS A 118 -1.05 19.53 10.80
#